data_AF-A0A3S4JT59-F1
#
_entry.id   AF-A0A3S4JT59-F1
#
_cell.length_a   1.000
_cell.length_b   1.000
_cell.length_c   1.000
_cell.angle_alpha   90.00
_cell.angle_beta   90.00
_cell.angle_gamma   90.00
#
_symmetry.space_group_name_H-M   'P 1'
#
loop_
_entity.id
_entity.type
_entity.pdbx_description
1 polymer ?
#
loop_
_entity_poly.entity_id
_entity_poly.type
_entity_poly.pdbx_seq_one_letter_code
_entity_poly.pdbx_strand_id
1 'polypeptide(L)'
;MICAHMDEVGFMVRSISREGAIDVLPVGNVRMAARQLQPVRITTREECKIPGLLDGDRQGNDVSAMRVDIGARSYDEVMQAGIRPGDRVTLIPLFRFSLTSE
;
A
#
# COMPACT_ATOMS: atom_id res chain seq x y z
N MET A 1 -15.15 -22.61 -22.04
CA MET A 1 -14.12 -22.29 -21.04
C MET A 1 -14.51 -20.98 -20.39
N ILE A 2 -14.65 -20.92 -19.06
CA ILE A 2 -14.91 -19.70 -18.30
C ILE A 2 -13.60 -19.31 -17.60
N CYS A 3 -13.19 -18.05 -17.69
CA CYS A 3 -11.92 -17.56 -17.15
C CYS A 3 -12.12 -16.21 -16.41
N ALA A 4 -11.34 -16.00 -15.35
CA ALA A 4 -11.27 -14.78 -14.55
C ALA A 4 -9.82 -14.57 -14.06
N HIS A 5 -9.53 -13.41 -13.46
CA HIS A 5 -8.21 -13.10 -12.90
C HIS A 5 -8.26 -13.04 -11.36
N MET A 6 -7.14 -13.35 -10.70
CA MET A 6 -7.05 -13.45 -9.23
C MET A 6 -6.38 -12.23 -8.60
N ASP A 7 -5.69 -11.43 -9.40
CA ASP A 7 -4.97 -10.25 -8.96
C ASP A 7 -5.90 -9.05 -8.77
N GLU A 8 -5.49 -8.17 -7.87
CA GLU A 8 -6.08 -6.86 -7.68
C GLU A 8 -5.03 -5.78 -7.94
N VAL A 9 -5.50 -4.56 -8.22
CA VAL A 9 -4.60 -3.40 -8.32
C VAL A 9 -4.08 -3.04 -6.92
N GLY A 10 -2.84 -2.59 -6.84
CA GLY A 10 -2.20 -2.25 -5.57
C GLY A 10 -0.86 -1.57 -5.78
N PHE A 11 0.05 -1.77 -4.84
CA PHE A 11 1.41 -1.23 -4.90
C PHE A 11 2.44 -2.28 -4.46
N MET A 12 3.70 -2.00 -4.72
CA MET A 12 4.83 -2.84 -4.33
C MET A 12 5.92 -1.98 -3.69
N VAL A 13 6.52 -2.47 -2.61
CA VAL A 13 7.65 -1.79 -1.96
C VAL A 13 8.84 -1.75 -2.92
N ARG A 14 9.33 -0.54 -3.20
CA ARG A 14 10.48 -0.30 -4.08
C ARG A 14 11.76 -0.10 -3.27
N SER A 15 11.72 0.83 -2.32
CA SER A 15 12.86 1.25 -1.53
C SER A 15 12.42 1.73 -0.16
N ILE A 16 13.37 1.77 0.77
CA ILE A 16 13.16 2.26 2.12
C ILE A 16 14.23 3.31 2.39
N SER A 17 13.78 4.50 2.75
CA SER A 17 14.63 5.64 3.10
C SER A 17 15.29 5.46 4.46
N ARG A 18 16.25 6.35 4.79
CA ARG A 18 16.95 6.32 6.09
C ARG A 18 16.01 6.69 7.24
N GLU A 19 15.03 7.53 6.94
CA GLU A 19 14.03 8.05 7.89
C GLU A 19 12.88 7.08 8.13
N GLY A 20 12.86 5.92 7.44
CA GLY A 20 11.81 4.92 7.59
C GLY A 20 10.62 5.08 6.64
N ALA A 21 10.63 6.07 5.74
CA ALA A 21 9.63 6.17 4.68
C ALA A 21 9.81 5.07 3.63
N ILE A 22 8.70 4.44 3.22
CA ILE A 22 8.69 3.27 2.33
C ILE A 22 8.18 3.70 0.95
N ASP A 23 9.06 3.84 -0.03
CA ASP A 23 8.66 4.20 -1.39
C ASP A 23 7.98 3.01 -2.08
N VAL A 24 6.90 3.27 -2.81
CA VAL A 24 6.12 2.24 -3.51
C VAL A 24 5.88 2.56 -4.98
N LEU A 25 5.71 1.51 -5.78
CA LEU A 25 5.30 1.59 -7.18
C LEU A 25 3.91 1.00 -7.38
N PRO A 26 3.08 1.54 -8.27
CA PRO A 26 1.76 0.99 -8.54
C PRO A 26 1.88 -0.32 -9.34
N VAL A 27 1.05 -1.29 -8.99
CA VAL A 27 0.86 -2.55 -9.73
C VAL A 27 -0.55 -2.51 -10.31
N GLY A 28 -0.65 -2.48 -11.63
CA GLY A 28 -1.90 -2.19 -12.35
C GLY A 28 -2.25 -0.69 -12.37
N ASN A 29 -3.42 -0.35 -12.92
CA ASN A 29 -3.85 1.04 -13.09
C ASN A 29 -4.65 1.56 -11.89
N VAL A 30 -3.97 1.78 -10.76
CA VAL A 30 -4.59 2.41 -9.59
C VAL A 30 -4.96 3.86 -9.91
N ARG A 31 -6.22 4.23 -9.66
CA ARG A 31 -6.74 5.59 -9.93
C ARG A 31 -5.90 6.64 -9.21
N MET A 32 -5.61 7.76 -9.88
CA MET A 32 -4.82 8.87 -9.30
C MET A 32 -5.40 9.38 -7.97
N ALA A 33 -6.74 9.50 -7.89
CA ALA A 33 -7.44 9.91 -6.67
C ALA A 33 -7.30 8.91 -5.49
N ALA A 34 -6.94 7.65 -5.78
CA ALA A 34 -6.73 6.61 -4.77
C ALA A 34 -5.24 6.45 -4.39
N ARG A 35 -4.39 7.43 -4.74
CA ARG A 35 -2.95 7.44 -4.41
C ARG A 35 -2.57 8.42 -3.29
N GLN A 36 -3.56 9.08 -2.68
CA GLN A 36 -3.34 10.08 -1.63
C GLN A 36 -4.13 9.73 -0.37
N LEU A 37 -3.47 9.85 0.79
CA LEU A 37 -4.00 9.60 2.13
C LEU A 37 -4.88 8.34 2.25
N GLN A 38 -4.45 7.23 1.64
CA GLN A 38 -5.21 5.97 1.65
C GLN A 38 -4.67 5.01 2.72
N PRO A 39 -5.55 4.42 3.56
CA PRO A 39 -5.17 3.30 4.41
C PRO A 39 -4.78 2.09 3.57
N VAL A 40 -3.59 1.55 3.83
CA VAL A 40 -3.04 0.38 3.15
C VAL A 40 -2.49 -0.62 4.16
N ARG A 41 -2.25 -1.85 3.71
CA ARG A 41 -1.44 -2.81 4.45
C ARG A 41 -0.26 -3.24 3.59
N ILE A 42 0.91 -3.40 4.20
CA ILE A 42 2.04 -4.11 3.61
C ILE A 42 1.97 -5.56 4.11
N THR A 43 2.08 -6.53 3.20
CA THR A 43 2.16 -7.95 3.56
C THR A 43 3.58 -8.43 3.28
N THR A 44 4.28 -8.83 4.34
CA THR A 44 5.66 -9.31 4.25
C THR A 44 5.72 -10.73 3.69
N ARG A 45 6.94 -11.21 3.40
CA ARG A 45 7.18 -12.60 2.98
C ARG A 45 6.80 -13.64 4.03
N GLU A 46 6.77 -13.24 5.29
CA GLU A 46 6.31 -14.08 6.42
C GLU A 46 4.80 -13.94 6.65
N GLU A 47 4.08 -13.29 5.73
CA GLU A 47 2.63 -13.08 5.76
C GLU A 47 2.12 -12.22 6.94
N CYS A 48 3.03 -11.49 7.59
CA CYS A 48 2.68 -10.45 8.55
C CYS A 48 2.06 -9.25 7.82
N LYS A 49 0.93 -8.76 8.35
CA LYS A 49 0.17 -7.64 7.78
C LYS A 49 0.37 -6.38 8.61
N ILE A 50 1.07 -5.40 8.06
CA ILE A 50 1.42 -4.16 8.77
C ILE A 50 0.59 -3.03 8.19
N PRO A 51 -0.26 -2.37 9.00
CA PRO A 51 -1.05 -1.23 8.54
C PRO A 51 -0.16 -0.01 8.30
N GLY A 52 -0.54 0.82 7.33
CA GLY A 52 0.11 2.09 7.05
C GLY A 52 -0.79 3.05 6.31
N LEU A 53 -0.29 4.27 6.11
CA LEU A 53 -0.94 5.32 5.33
C LEU A 53 -0.12 5.57 4.07
N LEU A 54 -0.75 5.40 2.91
CA LEU A 54 -0.17 5.75 1.62
C LEU A 54 -0.44 7.22 1.32
N ASP A 55 0.59 7.95 0.91
CA ASP A 55 0.43 9.27 0.31
C ASP A 55 1.34 9.44 -0.90
N GLY A 56 0.99 10.41 -1.76
CA GLY A 56 1.73 10.69 -2.98
C GLY A 56 1.64 12.16 -3.39
N ASP A 57 2.66 12.62 -4.10
CA ASP A 57 2.80 13.99 -4.54
C ASP A 57 1.94 14.25 -5.78
N ARG A 58 0.99 15.19 -5.66
CA ARG A 58 0.09 15.57 -6.75
C ARG A 58 0.65 16.74 -7.56
N GLN A 59 0.79 16.53 -8.87
CA GLN A 59 1.11 17.55 -9.86
C GLN A 59 0.05 17.56 -10.95
N GLY A 60 -0.86 18.55 -10.89
CA GLY A 60 -2.03 18.57 -11.76
C GLY A 60 -2.95 17.36 -11.51
N ASN A 61 -3.12 16.52 -12.53
CA ASN A 61 -3.92 15.29 -12.48
C ASN A 61 -3.11 14.04 -12.12
N ASP A 62 -1.78 14.14 -12.12
CA ASP A 62 -0.91 13.00 -11.83
C ASP A 62 -0.52 12.98 -10.36
N VAL A 63 -0.52 11.77 -9.79
CA VAL A 63 -0.01 11.51 -8.43
C VAL A 63 1.12 10.49 -8.53
N SER A 64 2.30 10.90 -8.08
CA SER A 64 3.56 10.16 -8.18
C SER A 64 4.33 10.21 -6.86
N ALA A 65 5.58 9.72 -6.84
CA ALA A 65 6.45 9.70 -5.65
C ALA A 65 5.75 9.15 -4.38
N MET A 66 5.03 8.04 -4.54
CA MET A 66 4.19 7.50 -3.48
C MET A 66 5.02 6.83 -2.39
N ARG A 67 4.61 7.05 -1.14
CA ARG A 67 5.23 6.49 0.06
C ARG A 67 4.18 5.95 1.01
N VAL A 68 4.54 4.88 1.73
CA VAL A 68 3.77 4.36 2.84
C VAL A 68 4.47 4.71 4.14
N ASP A 69 3.71 5.26 5.07
CA ASP A 69 4.12 5.49 6.44
C ASP A 69 3.49 4.44 7.37
N ILE A 70 4.33 3.79 8.18
CA ILE A 70 3.94 2.82 9.21
C ILE A 70 4.23 3.33 10.63
N GLY A 71 4.67 4.59 10.77
CA GLY A 71 5.13 5.20 12.02
C GLY A 71 6.59 4.95 12.37
N ALA A 72 7.39 4.39 11.44
CA ALA A 72 8.81 4.14 11.63
C ALA A 72 9.62 5.44 11.56
N ARG A 73 10.71 5.51 12.33
CA ARG A 73 11.62 6.66 12.39
C ARG A 73 13.00 6.37 11.81
N SER A 74 13.23 5.13 11.39
CA SER A 74 14.50 4.71 10.80
C SER A 74 14.33 3.55 9.83
N TYR A 75 15.33 3.38 8.96
CA TYR A 75 15.45 2.19 8.09
C TYR A 75 15.41 0.88 8.89
N ASP A 76 16.11 0.84 10.03
CA ASP A 76 16.24 -0.37 10.84
C ASP A 76 14.90 -0.79 11.48
N GLU A 77 14.07 0.17 11.90
CA GLU A 77 12.72 -0.14 12.41
C GLU A 77 11.84 -0.80 11.34
N VAL A 78 11.91 -0.32 10.08
CA VAL A 78 11.19 -0.95 8.97
C VAL A 78 11.73 -2.36 8.68
N MET A 79 13.04 -2.54 8.77
CA MET A 79 13.68 -3.85 8.59
C MET A 79 13.29 -4.85 9.69
N GLN A 80 13.21 -4.39 10.94
CA GLN A 80 12.77 -5.19 12.09
C GLN A 80 11.30 -5.58 12.00
N ALA A 81 10.46 -4.72 11.39
CA ALA A 81 9.07 -5.08 11.06
C ALA A 81 8.96 -6.14 9.96
N GLY A 82 10.07 -6.52 9.32
CA GLY A 82 10.11 -7.59 8.30
C GLY A 82 9.79 -7.12 6.88
N ILE A 83 9.61 -5.81 6.66
CA ILE A 83 9.29 -5.26 5.34
C ILE A 83 10.55 -5.23 4.46
N ARG A 84 10.42 -5.66 3.22
CA ARG A 84 11.50 -5.69 2.22
C ARG A 84 11.01 -5.20 0.85
N PRO A 85 11.92 -4.71 -0.02
CA PRO A 85 11.61 -4.51 -1.42
C PRO A 85 10.98 -5.76 -2.06
N GLY A 86 9.92 -5.54 -2.85
CA GLY A 86 9.09 -6.58 -3.44
C GLY A 86 7.85 -6.97 -2.64
N ASP A 87 7.72 -6.55 -1.38
CA ASP A 87 6.53 -6.83 -0.58
C ASP A 87 5.30 -6.14 -1.18
N ARG A 88 4.16 -6.85 -1.14
CA ARG A 88 2.91 -6.37 -1.72
C ARG A 88 2.19 -5.42 -0.77
N VAL A 89 1.64 -4.36 -1.35
CA VAL A 89 0.89 -3.33 -0.63
C VAL A 89 -0.51 -3.27 -1.21
N THR A 90 -1.51 -3.56 -0.38
CA THR A 90 -2.92 -3.59 -0.81
C THR A 90 -3.71 -2.53 -0.07
N LEU A 91 -4.72 -1.96 -0.72
CA LEU A 91 -5.73 -1.16 -0.04
C LEU A 91 -6.42 -2.02 1.04
N ILE A 92 -7.03 -1.38 2.05
CA ILE A 92 -7.80 -2.07 3.08
C ILE A 92 -9.31 -1.91 2.79
N PRO A 93 -9.90 -2.68 1.87
CA PRO A 93 -11.35 -2.72 1.76
C PRO A 93 -11.92 -3.49 2.97
N LEU A 94 -12.65 -2.79 3.83
CA LEU A 94 -13.52 -3.45 4.80
C LEU A 94 -14.75 -3.96 4.06
N PHE A 95 -14.84 -5.27 3.87
CA PHE A 95 -16.10 -5.87 3.46
C PHE A 95 -17.14 -5.58 4.54
N ARG A 96 -18.15 -4.78 4.19
CA ARG A 96 -19.27 -4.45 5.08
C ARG A 96 -20.55 -4.89 4.42
N PHE A 97 -21.24 -5.80 5.09
CA PHE A 97 -22.64 -6.07 4.84
C PHE A 97 -23.44 -5.40 5.95
N SER A 98 -24.46 -4.63 5.58
CA SER A 98 -25.35 -3.97 6.53
C SER A 98 -26.77 -4.39 6.19
N LEU A 99 -27.46 -5.02 7.15
CA LEU A 99 -28.90 -5.21 7.11
C LEU A 99 -29.52 -3.97 7.74
N THR A 100 -29.62 -2.88 6.99
CA THR A 100 -30.51 -1.78 7.39
C THR A 100 -31.92 -2.19 7.00
N SER A 101 -32.67 -2.73 7.97
CA SER A 101 -34.12 -2.63 8.00
C SER A 101 -34.47 -1.22 8.46
N GLU A 102 -34.80 -0.34 7.52
CA GLU A 102 -35.97 0.52 7.71
C GLU A 102 -37.23 -0.34 7.48
#